data_AF-A0A3A9GCF1-F1
#
_entry.id   AF-A0A3A9GCF1-F1
#
_cell.length_a   1.000
_cell.length_b   1.000
_cell.length_c   1.000
_cell.angle_alpha   90.00
_cell.angle_beta   90.00
_cell.angle_gamma   90.00
#
_symmetry.space_group_name_H-M   'P 1'
#
loop_
_entity.id
_entity.type
_entity.pdbx_description
1 polymer ?
#
loop_
_entity_poly.entity_id
_entity_poly.type
_entity_poly.pdbx_seq_one_letter_code
_entity_poly.pdbx_strand_id
1 'polypeptide(L)'
;MNLLGNKEIFGIQIEKDDYAYQMSLYVNGQDILQFEMEGVCYPYRWRNFKDIIEWIQKNLKSIISEDECPLVLPGDSAVEIWKSVYKMEPEVVDMDQFEILQDWMFRHSWFSARAGSYLAEIFFRKKGDNVEISWDNSNTFKDDGVKFVFPVGKYEVGINDFQKVMEQVCYIYSQL
;
A
#
# COMPACT_ATOMS: atom_id res chain seq x y z
N MET A 1 -15.30 6.00 -13.80
CA MET A 1 -14.26 5.07 -13.31
C MET A 1 -13.32 4.55 -14.40
N ASN A 2 -12.01 4.81 -14.26
CA ASN A 2 -10.95 4.22 -15.10
C ASN A 2 -10.33 3.01 -14.38
N LEU A 3 -10.61 1.79 -14.86
CA LEU A 3 -9.96 0.57 -14.35
C LEU A 3 -8.64 0.35 -15.09
N LEU A 4 -7.57 0.16 -14.33
CA LEU A 4 -6.22 -0.11 -14.81
C LEU A 4 -5.78 -1.49 -14.30
N GLY A 5 -5.43 -2.39 -15.21
CA GLY A 5 -5.16 -3.79 -14.88
C GLY A 5 -6.42 -4.68 -14.93
N ASN A 6 -6.45 -5.71 -14.08
CA ASN A 6 -7.51 -6.70 -14.02
C ASN A 6 -7.97 -6.91 -12.57
N LYS A 7 -9.25 -6.65 -12.28
CA LYS A 7 -9.79 -6.78 -10.91
C LYS A 7 -9.61 -8.19 -10.33
N GLU A 8 -9.67 -9.22 -11.15
CA GLU A 8 -9.54 -10.62 -10.72
C GLU A 8 -8.10 -11.02 -10.36
N ILE A 9 -7.11 -10.18 -10.70
CA ILE A 9 -5.69 -10.45 -10.45
C ILE A 9 -5.11 -9.31 -9.62
N PHE A 10 -4.88 -8.18 -10.28
CA PHE A 10 -4.35 -6.95 -9.73
C PHE A 10 -4.81 -5.78 -10.59
N GLY A 11 -5.41 -4.77 -9.97
CA GLY A 11 -5.79 -3.56 -10.69
C GLY A 11 -6.12 -2.40 -9.77
N ILE A 12 -5.98 -1.20 -10.28
CA ILE A 12 -6.33 0.03 -9.58
C ILE A 12 -7.42 0.72 -10.39
N GLN A 13 -8.50 1.10 -9.73
CA GLN A 13 -9.55 1.89 -10.35
C GLN A 13 -9.52 3.29 -9.77
N ILE A 14 -9.40 4.30 -10.63
CA ILE A 14 -9.39 5.70 -10.20
C ILE A 14 -10.46 6.51 -10.91
N GLU A 15 -11.04 7.47 -10.19
CA GLU A 15 -11.90 8.49 -10.76
C GLU A 15 -11.91 9.76 -9.92
N LYS A 16 -12.55 10.78 -10.46
CA LYS A 16 -12.72 12.10 -9.86
C LYS A 16 -14.13 12.57 -10.14
N ASP A 17 -14.78 13.08 -9.10
CA ASP A 17 -16.00 13.88 -9.22
C ASP A 17 -15.74 15.31 -8.73
N ASP A 18 -16.80 16.10 -8.60
CA ASP A 18 -16.71 17.51 -8.23
C ASP A 18 -16.09 17.75 -6.84
N TYR A 19 -16.04 16.72 -5.98
CA TYR A 19 -15.65 16.87 -4.58
C TYR A 19 -14.37 16.13 -4.20
N ALA A 20 -14.11 14.98 -4.83
CA ALA A 20 -12.96 14.15 -4.46
C ALA A 20 -12.52 13.21 -5.57
N TYR A 21 -11.31 12.68 -5.39
CA TYR A 21 -10.87 11.47 -6.07
C TYR A 21 -11.33 10.24 -5.28
N GLN A 22 -11.59 9.16 -6.01
CA GLN A 22 -11.88 7.85 -5.46
C GLN A 22 -10.90 6.84 -6.05
N MET A 23 -10.38 5.95 -5.21
CA MET A 23 -9.48 4.88 -5.62
C MET A 23 -9.90 3.56 -4.98
N SER A 24 -9.89 2.50 -5.78
CA SER A 24 -9.98 1.11 -5.33
C SER A 24 -8.71 0.39 -5.73
N LEU A 25 -8.19 -0.46 -4.84
CA LEU A 25 -7.08 -1.36 -5.13
C LEU A 25 -7.63 -2.79 -5.12
N TYR A 26 -7.71 -3.40 -6.29
CA TYR A 26 -8.20 -4.76 -6.44
C TYR A 26 -7.05 -5.76 -6.36
N VAL A 27 -7.21 -6.73 -5.47
CA VAL A 27 -6.35 -7.90 -5.34
C VAL A 27 -7.26 -9.13 -5.30
N ASN A 28 -7.13 -10.02 -6.29
CA ASN A 28 -7.96 -11.23 -6.39
C ASN A 28 -9.48 -10.95 -6.25
N GLY A 29 -9.97 -9.93 -6.96
CA GLY A 29 -11.38 -9.52 -6.96
C GLY A 29 -11.82 -8.64 -5.78
N GLN A 30 -10.97 -8.45 -4.77
CA GLN A 30 -11.30 -7.72 -3.54
C GLN A 30 -10.75 -6.30 -3.57
N ASP A 31 -11.59 -5.29 -3.31
CA ASP A 31 -11.13 -3.91 -3.09
C ASP A 31 -10.58 -3.76 -1.68
N ILE A 32 -9.26 -3.84 -1.54
CA ILE A 32 -8.58 -3.84 -0.25
C ILE A 32 -8.47 -2.45 0.39
N LEU A 33 -8.97 -1.40 -0.27
CA LEU A 33 -9.10 -0.06 0.32
C LEU A 33 -10.50 0.21 0.88
N GLN A 34 -11.45 -0.69 0.62
CA GLN A 34 -12.81 -0.55 1.12
C GLN A 34 -12.82 -0.69 2.65
N PHE A 35 -13.54 0.22 3.30
CA PHE A 35 -13.70 0.20 4.75
C PHE A 35 -15.15 0.44 5.17
N GLU A 36 -15.50 -0.06 6.34
CA GLU A 36 -16.76 0.17 7.01
C GLU A 36 -16.57 1.25 8.09
N MET A 37 -17.56 2.13 8.20
CA MET A 37 -17.73 3.05 9.32
C MET A 37 -19.21 3.12 9.67
N GLU A 38 -19.55 2.94 10.95
CA GLU A 38 -20.95 2.92 11.42
C GLU A 38 -21.87 1.94 10.66
N GLY A 39 -21.34 0.79 10.23
CA GLY A 39 -22.10 -0.23 9.49
C GLY A 39 -22.31 0.06 8.01
N VAL A 40 -21.67 1.11 7.46
CA VAL A 40 -21.74 1.48 6.04
C VAL A 40 -20.38 1.28 5.38
N CYS A 41 -20.35 0.59 4.24
CA CYS A 41 -19.14 0.41 3.45
C CYS A 41 -18.87 1.62 2.54
N TYR A 42 -17.65 2.15 2.60
CA TYR A 42 -17.16 3.26 1.83
C TYR A 42 -15.99 2.85 0.94
N PRO A 43 -15.92 3.36 -0.30
CA PRO A 43 -14.68 3.32 -1.07
C PRO A 43 -13.67 4.31 -0.49
N TYR A 44 -12.38 4.10 -0.75
CA TYR A 44 -11.38 5.09 -0.37
C TYR A 44 -11.49 6.35 -1.24
N ARG A 45 -11.65 7.49 -0.57
CA ARG A 45 -11.84 8.81 -1.19
C ARG A 45 -10.97 9.85 -0.51
N TRP A 46 -10.40 10.74 -1.31
CA TRP A 46 -9.63 11.87 -0.80
C TRP A 46 -9.71 13.08 -1.74
N ARG A 47 -9.54 14.28 -1.18
CA ARG A 47 -9.64 15.53 -1.96
C ARG A 47 -8.63 15.58 -3.10
N ASN A 48 -7.45 14.99 -2.92
CA ASN A 48 -6.37 15.03 -3.89
C ASN A 48 -5.45 13.80 -3.73
N PHE A 49 -5.11 13.09 -4.81
CA PHE A 49 -4.16 11.96 -4.76
C PHE A 49 -2.71 12.32 -5.07
N LYS A 50 -2.35 13.61 -5.12
CA LYS A 50 -0.99 14.08 -5.41
C LYS A 50 0.07 13.37 -4.56
N ASP A 51 -0.11 13.28 -3.24
CA ASP A 51 0.87 12.63 -2.36
C ASP A 51 1.08 11.15 -2.70
N ILE A 52 0.01 10.42 -3.02
CA ILE A 52 0.07 9.00 -3.41
C ILE A 52 0.79 8.86 -4.75
N ILE A 53 0.47 9.73 -5.70
CA ILE A 53 1.06 9.69 -7.05
C ILE A 53 2.55 10.06 -7.00
N GLU A 54 2.93 11.08 -6.23
CA GLU A 54 4.33 11.43 -5.99
C GLU A 54 5.08 10.28 -5.30
N TRP A 55 4.44 9.59 -4.34
CA TRP A 55 5.01 8.41 -3.71
C TRP A 55 5.24 7.28 -4.72
N ILE A 56 4.25 6.97 -5.58
CA ILE A 56 4.40 5.94 -6.62
C ILE A 56 5.56 6.30 -7.56
N GLN A 57 5.58 7.53 -8.08
CA GLN A 57 6.63 7.98 -9.00
C GLN A 57 8.03 7.91 -8.39
N LYS A 58 8.17 8.27 -7.11
CA LYS A 58 9.45 8.26 -6.39
C LYS A 58 9.92 6.84 -6.08
N ASN A 59 9.01 5.94 -5.70
CA ASN A 59 9.38 4.67 -5.08
C ASN A 59 9.17 3.44 -5.98
N LEU A 60 8.48 3.56 -7.12
CA LEU A 60 8.24 2.44 -8.02
C LEU A 60 9.53 1.73 -8.41
N LYS A 61 10.59 2.48 -8.72
CA LYS A 61 11.90 1.92 -9.06
C LYS A 61 12.49 1.08 -7.92
N SER A 62 12.40 1.55 -6.67
CA SER A 62 12.84 0.81 -5.49
C SER A 62 12.08 -0.52 -5.36
N ILE A 63 10.75 -0.46 -5.48
CA ILE A 63 9.87 -1.63 -5.34
C ILE A 63 10.17 -2.73 -6.36
N ILE A 64 10.47 -2.37 -7.62
CA ILE A 64 10.72 -3.34 -8.71
C ILE A 64 12.21 -3.72 -8.84
N SER A 65 13.10 -3.05 -8.11
CA SER A 65 14.52 -3.37 -8.05
C SER A 65 14.84 -4.33 -6.91
N GLU A 66 16.07 -4.83 -6.83
CA GLU A 66 16.55 -5.65 -5.71
C GLU A 66 16.88 -4.75 -4.51
N ASP A 67 15.83 -4.20 -3.89
CA ASP A 67 15.90 -3.38 -2.69
C ASP A 67 15.46 -4.21 -1.49
N GLU A 68 16.37 -5.07 -1.01
CA GLU A 68 16.09 -6.03 0.05
C GLU A 68 15.92 -5.33 1.42
N CYS A 69 15.15 -5.98 2.30
CA CYS A 69 15.03 -5.52 3.68
C CYS A 69 16.42 -5.50 4.33
N PRO A 70 16.85 -4.37 4.93
CA PRO A 70 18.21 -4.19 5.42
C PRO A 70 18.55 -5.07 6.63
N LEU A 71 17.54 -5.61 7.31
CA LEU A 71 17.67 -6.42 8.51
C LEU A 71 17.04 -7.81 8.31
N VAL A 72 17.66 -8.82 8.92
CA VAL A 72 17.11 -10.18 8.98
C VAL A 72 16.14 -10.26 10.15
N LEU A 73 14.85 -10.13 9.84
CA LEU A 73 13.76 -10.09 10.81
C LEU A 73 12.78 -11.26 10.55
N PRO A 74 12.10 -11.77 11.58
CA PRO A 74 11.14 -12.85 11.39
C PRO A 74 9.89 -12.33 10.64
N GLY A 75 9.47 -13.06 9.62
CA GLY A 75 8.27 -12.77 8.83
C GLY A 75 8.39 -13.21 7.38
N ASP A 76 7.31 -13.73 6.82
CA ASP A 76 7.25 -14.20 5.43
C ASP A 76 6.77 -13.10 4.47
N SER A 77 6.23 -11.99 5.00
CA SER A 77 5.74 -10.82 4.26
C SER A 77 6.33 -9.52 4.80
N ALA A 78 6.33 -8.45 4.00
CA ALA A 78 6.80 -7.13 4.41
C ALA A 78 6.03 -6.60 5.63
N VAL A 79 4.71 -6.82 5.69
CA VAL A 79 3.89 -6.45 6.86
C VAL A 79 4.24 -7.27 8.11
N GLU A 80 4.54 -8.56 7.97
CA GLU A 80 4.96 -9.40 9.11
C GLU A 80 6.33 -8.98 9.64
N ILE A 81 7.28 -8.70 8.73
CA ILE A 81 8.59 -8.15 9.06
C ILE A 81 8.42 -6.86 9.86
N TRP A 82 7.61 -5.92 9.37
CA TRP A 82 7.33 -4.65 10.05
C TRP A 82 6.76 -4.86 11.45
N LYS A 83 5.76 -5.74 11.58
CA LYS A 83 5.16 -6.06 12.87
C LYS A 83 6.12 -6.72 13.84
N SER A 84 7.14 -7.42 13.35
CA SER A 84 8.15 -8.01 14.22
C SER A 84 9.01 -6.94 14.91
N VAL A 85 9.27 -5.81 14.25
CA VAL A 85 10.07 -4.70 14.78
C VAL A 85 9.46 -4.16 16.06
N TYR A 86 8.15 -3.93 16.08
CA TYR A 86 7.42 -3.45 17.27
C TYR A 86 7.43 -4.43 18.45
N LYS A 87 7.76 -5.70 18.21
CA LYS A 87 7.88 -6.72 19.25
C LYS A 87 9.31 -6.86 19.75
N MET A 88 10.27 -6.16 19.15
CA MET A 88 11.65 -6.17 19.62
C MET A 88 11.79 -5.25 20.81
N GLU A 89 12.51 -5.72 21.83
CA GLU A 89 12.85 -4.90 22.98
C GLU A 89 13.75 -3.74 22.52
N PRO A 90 13.56 -2.50 23.03
CA PRO A 90 14.34 -1.32 22.64
C PRO A 90 15.86 -1.48 22.78
N GLU A 91 16.29 -2.41 23.63
CA GLU A 91 17.69 -2.73 23.91
C GLU A 91 18.35 -3.59 22.81
N VAL A 92 17.56 -4.13 21.88
CA VAL A 92 17.99 -5.07 20.84
C VAL A 92 18.19 -4.38 19.49
N VAL A 93 17.56 -3.23 19.25
CA VAL A 93 17.62 -2.53 17.97
C VAL A 93 18.53 -1.32 18.10
N ASP A 94 19.68 -1.38 17.42
CA ASP A 94 20.54 -0.22 17.21
C ASP A 94 19.75 0.89 16.51
N MET A 95 19.79 2.11 17.03
CA MET A 95 19.04 3.25 16.48
C MET A 95 19.36 3.48 15.00
N ASP A 96 20.62 3.28 14.60
CA ASP A 96 21.04 3.42 13.21
C ASP A 96 20.37 2.35 12.31
N GLN A 97 20.21 1.13 12.82
CA GLN A 97 19.52 0.05 12.12
C GLN A 97 18.01 0.30 12.02
N PHE A 98 17.42 0.90 13.05
CA PHE A 98 16.02 1.29 13.04
C PHE A 98 15.75 2.38 11.99
N GLU A 99 16.61 3.40 11.89
CA GLU A 99 16.49 4.45 10.87
C GLU A 99 16.58 3.88 9.45
N ILE A 100 17.56 3.01 9.18
CA ILE A 100 17.72 2.36 7.88
C ILE A 100 16.48 1.50 7.53
N LEU A 101 15.95 0.76 8.51
CA LEU A 101 14.74 -0.03 8.30
C LEU A 101 13.54 0.88 8.02
N GLN A 102 13.37 1.95 8.80
CA GLN A 102 12.26 2.89 8.63
C GLN A 102 12.29 3.54 7.24
N ASP A 103 13.47 3.91 6.75
CA ASP A 103 13.66 4.43 5.39
C ASP A 103 13.30 3.41 4.32
N TRP A 104 13.65 2.13 4.52
CA TRP A 104 13.18 1.05 3.66
C TRP A 104 11.65 0.95 3.71
N MET A 105 11.02 0.92 4.89
CA MET A 105 9.56 0.87 5.02
C MET A 105 8.87 2.04 4.31
N PHE A 106 9.41 3.26 4.39
CA PHE A 106 8.85 4.44 3.74
C PHE A 106 8.84 4.35 2.21
N ARG A 107 9.81 3.64 1.62
CA ARG A 107 9.90 3.41 0.18
C ARG A 107 9.05 2.21 -0.26
N HIS A 108 8.72 1.31 0.68
CA HIS A 108 7.98 0.09 0.42
C HIS A 108 6.52 0.13 0.90
N SER A 109 6.06 1.19 1.59
CA SER A 109 4.66 1.44 1.91
C SER A 109 4.25 2.87 1.59
N TRP A 110 3.09 3.00 0.95
CA TRP A 110 2.51 4.30 0.60
C TRP A 110 1.81 4.99 1.76
N PHE A 111 1.87 4.45 2.97
CA PHE A 111 1.06 4.93 4.10
C PHE A 111 1.48 6.34 4.57
N SER A 112 2.71 6.75 4.28
CA SER A 112 3.18 8.14 4.45
C SER A 112 2.44 9.14 3.56
N ALA A 113 1.87 8.68 2.44
CA ALA A 113 1.13 9.49 1.48
C ALA A 113 -0.37 9.64 1.80
N ARG A 114 -0.82 9.19 2.98
CA ARG A 114 -2.24 9.29 3.39
C ARG A 114 -2.74 10.72 3.53
N ALA A 115 -1.87 11.69 3.80
CA ALA A 115 -2.20 13.10 3.92
C ALA A 115 -3.40 13.42 4.86
N GLY A 116 -3.64 12.61 5.89
CA GLY A 116 -4.78 12.73 6.83
C GLY A 116 -6.04 11.95 6.44
N SER A 117 -6.01 11.19 5.35
CA SER A 117 -7.09 10.30 4.92
C SER A 117 -7.04 8.92 5.58
N TYR A 118 -8.14 8.17 5.45
CA TYR A 118 -8.24 6.75 5.82
C TYR A 118 -7.65 5.81 4.74
N LEU A 119 -6.44 6.10 4.28
CA LEU A 119 -5.71 5.24 3.33
C LEU A 119 -5.20 3.98 4.03
N ALA A 120 -5.46 2.80 3.48
CA ALA A 120 -4.92 1.54 3.99
C ALA A 120 -3.38 1.52 3.94
N GLU A 121 -2.73 0.99 4.98
CA GLU A 121 -1.31 0.68 4.93
C GLU A 121 -1.08 -0.59 4.12
N ILE A 122 -0.46 -0.45 2.94
CA ILE A 122 -0.13 -1.54 2.03
C ILE A 122 1.37 -1.50 1.76
N PHE A 123 2.01 -2.66 1.89
CA PHE A 123 3.42 -2.84 1.57
C PHE A 123 3.60 -3.49 0.20
N PHE A 124 4.65 -3.06 -0.50
CA PHE A 124 5.05 -3.54 -1.82
C PHE A 124 6.53 -3.90 -1.79
N ARG A 125 6.92 -5.12 -2.18
CA ARG A 125 8.35 -5.47 -2.32
C ARG A 125 8.58 -6.46 -3.46
N LYS A 126 9.72 -6.39 -4.13
CA LYS A 126 10.13 -7.41 -5.08
C LYS A 126 10.33 -8.76 -4.38
N LYS A 127 9.92 -9.84 -5.04
CA LYS A 127 10.17 -11.22 -4.64
C LYS A 127 10.34 -12.09 -5.90
N GLY A 128 11.59 -12.28 -6.32
CA GLY A 128 11.90 -12.91 -7.60
C GLY A 128 11.32 -12.09 -8.77
N ASP A 129 10.52 -12.74 -9.61
CA ASP A 129 9.84 -12.12 -10.76
C ASP A 129 8.49 -11.46 -10.41
N ASN A 130 8.12 -11.46 -9.13
CA ASN A 130 6.88 -10.90 -8.63
C ASN A 130 7.13 -9.68 -7.75
N VAL A 131 6.07 -8.91 -7.53
CA VAL A 131 5.93 -7.95 -6.44
C VAL A 131 4.94 -8.53 -5.44
N GLU A 132 5.38 -8.70 -4.21
CA GLU A 132 4.51 -8.96 -3.08
C GLU A 132 3.73 -7.69 -2.73
N ILE A 133 2.43 -7.86 -2.51
CA ILE A 133 1.52 -6.88 -1.92
C ILE A 133 1.04 -7.48 -0.60
N SER A 134 1.34 -6.86 0.54
CA SER A 134 0.94 -7.38 1.85
C SER A 134 0.41 -6.28 2.76
N TRP A 135 -0.59 -6.61 3.58
CA TRP A 135 -1.28 -5.65 4.43
C TRP A 135 -1.89 -6.31 5.66
N ASP A 136 -1.98 -5.52 6.74
CA ASP A 136 -2.76 -5.85 7.92
C ASP A 136 -3.22 -4.55 8.59
N ASN A 137 -4.43 -4.16 8.21
CA ASN A 137 -5.14 -2.98 8.67
C ASN A 137 -6.18 -3.28 9.75
N SER A 138 -6.03 -4.40 10.47
CA SER A 138 -7.00 -4.83 11.50
C SER A 138 -7.18 -3.80 12.63
N ASN A 139 -6.15 -2.98 12.88
CA ASN A 139 -6.16 -1.93 13.90
C ASN A 139 -5.92 -0.53 13.33
N THR A 140 -5.76 -0.39 12.02
CA THR A 140 -5.51 0.92 11.38
C THR A 140 -6.78 1.77 11.47
N PHE A 141 -6.67 2.97 12.08
CA PHE A 141 -7.78 3.90 12.33
C PHE A 141 -8.95 3.33 13.16
N LYS A 142 -8.69 2.26 13.93
CA LYS A 142 -9.72 1.62 14.76
C LYS A 142 -10.34 2.59 15.78
N ASP A 143 -9.53 3.49 16.33
CA ASP A 143 -9.99 4.50 17.30
C ASP A 143 -10.94 5.53 16.68
N ASP A 144 -10.87 5.71 15.36
CA ASP A 144 -11.79 6.55 14.58
C ASP A 144 -13.04 5.76 14.11
N GLY A 145 -13.17 4.49 14.50
CA GLY A 145 -14.31 3.64 14.14
C GLY A 145 -14.22 3.00 12.75
N VAL A 146 -13.09 3.13 12.05
CA VAL A 146 -12.86 2.56 10.72
C VAL A 146 -12.50 1.07 10.83
N LYS A 147 -13.11 0.25 9.95
CA LYS A 147 -12.81 -1.18 9.81
C LYS A 147 -12.66 -1.56 8.35
N PHE A 148 -11.45 -1.89 7.91
CA PHE A 148 -11.24 -2.36 6.53
C PHE A 148 -12.00 -3.67 6.29
N VAL A 149 -12.69 -3.77 5.13
CA VAL A 149 -13.52 -4.93 4.78
C VAL A 149 -12.66 -6.18 4.56
N PHE A 150 -11.48 -5.99 3.95
CA PHE A 150 -10.46 -7.02 3.77
C PHE A 150 -9.20 -6.62 4.54
N PRO A 151 -9.20 -6.75 5.88
CA PRO A 151 -8.20 -6.09 6.72
C PRO A 151 -6.82 -6.73 6.64
N VAL A 152 -6.71 -8.01 6.29
CA VAL A 152 -5.44 -8.74 6.26
C VAL A 152 -5.31 -9.53 4.98
N GLY A 153 -4.13 -9.50 4.38
CA GLY A 153 -3.84 -10.35 3.24
C GLY A 153 -2.43 -10.19 2.70
N LYS A 154 -2.11 -11.10 1.77
CA LYS A 154 -0.90 -11.07 0.98
C LYS A 154 -1.19 -11.63 -0.40
N TYR A 155 -0.52 -11.08 -1.40
CA TYR A 155 -0.66 -11.50 -2.79
C TYR A 155 0.65 -11.23 -3.54
N GLU A 156 0.91 -12.00 -4.59
CA GLU A 156 2.06 -11.79 -5.46
C GLU A 156 1.55 -11.55 -6.89
N VAL A 157 2.01 -10.47 -7.51
CA VAL A 157 1.68 -10.10 -8.88
C VAL A 157 2.97 -10.04 -9.71
N GLY A 158 2.93 -10.44 -10.97
CA GLY A 158 4.08 -10.34 -11.86
C GLY A 158 4.60 -8.90 -11.95
N ILE A 159 5.92 -8.72 -11.90
CA ILE A 159 6.56 -7.39 -11.85
C ILE A 159 6.14 -6.47 -13.01
N ASN A 160 5.98 -7.04 -14.21
CA ASN A 160 5.58 -6.30 -15.41
C ASN A 160 4.13 -5.80 -15.32
N ASP A 161 3.22 -6.63 -14.79
CA ASP A 161 1.82 -6.26 -14.61
C ASP A 161 1.69 -5.19 -13.52
N PHE A 162 2.44 -5.36 -12.41
CA PHE A 162 2.50 -4.37 -11.34
C PHE A 162 2.99 -3.01 -11.86
N GLN A 163 4.16 -2.99 -12.51
CA GLN A 163 4.77 -1.77 -13.01
C GLN A 163 3.84 -1.06 -14.00
N LYS A 164 3.26 -1.80 -14.95
CA LYS A 164 2.35 -1.25 -15.94
C LYS A 164 1.15 -0.57 -15.30
N VAL A 165 0.51 -1.22 -14.31
CA VAL A 165 -0.66 -0.63 -13.62
C VAL A 165 -0.24 0.63 -12.86
N MET A 166 0.88 0.62 -12.13
CA MET A 166 1.36 1.78 -11.38
C MET A 166 1.69 2.97 -12.30
N GLU A 167 2.35 2.73 -13.43
CA GLU A 167 2.64 3.75 -14.43
C GLU A 167 1.36 4.31 -15.07
N GLN A 168 0.39 3.44 -15.37
CA GLN A 168 -0.91 3.87 -15.88
C GLN A 168 -1.68 4.72 -14.87
N VAL A 169 -1.61 4.42 -13.57
CA VAL A 169 -2.25 5.22 -12.52
C VAL A 169 -1.68 6.64 -12.52
N CYS A 170 -0.35 6.77 -12.54
CA CYS A 170 0.34 8.06 -12.66
C CYS A 170 -0.09 8.82 -13.92
N TYR A 171 -0.18 8.14 -15.05
CA TYR A 171 -0.61 8.74 -16.31
C TYR A 171 -2.06 9.21 -16.26
N ILE A 172 -3.02 8.36 -15.88
CA ILE A 172 -4.44 8.74 -15.86
C ILE A 172 -4.71 9.84 -14.85
N TYR A 173 -4.05 9.83 -13.68
CA TYR A 173 -4.20 10.92 -12.70
C TYR A 173 -3.85 12.28 -13.30
N SER A 174 -2.82 12.36 -14.16
CA SER A 174 -2.45 13.62 -14.83
C SER A 174 -3.51 14.13 -15.83
N GLN A 175 -4.50 13.30 -16.17
CA GLN A 175 -5.60 13.61 -17.08
C GLN A 175 -6.93 13.90 -16.36
N LEU A 176 -6.99 13.77 -15.02
CA LEU A 176 -8.19 13.93 -14.19
C LEU A 176 -8.23 15.26 -13.42
#